data_AF-X7EDY6-F1
#
_entry.id   AF-X7EDY6-F1
#
_cell.length_a   1.000
_cell.length_b   1.000
_cell.length_c   1.000
_cell.angle_alpha   90.00
_cell.angle_beta   90.00
_cell.angle_gamma   90.00
#
_symmetry.space_group_name_H-M   'P 1'
#
loop_
_entity.id
_entity.type
_entity.pdbx_description
1 polymer ?
#
loop_
_entity_poly.entity_id
_entity_poly.type
_entity_poly.pdbx_seq_one_letter_code
_entity_poly.pdbx_strand_id
1 'polypeptide(L)'
;MPQVIAAIEGTAKPFIAALHGAALGGGCELALGCDAYIASPDAVVGLPESALGIILAAGGTHTLPRLVGRAEAIRLIAGATRVRPDAAPKFGVIDAVEAGDARQAAIAMTCRLSGTKQRVIDRPVPYADDAETVSERASRRVRPHVLASVYHMMQGDAGWNASDSRWTACRTRDLREVAHRPLGQQEIQRRALASIIKQAAAIVAEGVALRPSDIDVVRVNGYGVPRWIGGPVHCARQQDADSLSADVARPSRKIGDLRLLGVDMGGNE
;
A
#
# COMPACT_ATOMS: atom_id res chain seq x y z
N MET A 1 0.80 0.17 -11.80
CA MET A 1 1.68 1.05 -11.01
C MET A 1 3.16 0.88 -11.35
N PRO A 2 3.77 -0.33 -11.31
CA PRO A 2 5.22 -0.48 -11.58
C PRO A 2 5.63 0.06 -12.95
N GLN A 3 4.84 -0.19 -13.99
CA GLN A 3 5.04 0.35 -15.34
C GLN A 3 5.01 1.89 -15.40
N VAL A 4 4.21 2.53 -14.55
CA VAL A 4 4.12 4.01 -14.49
C VAL A 4 5.39 4.57 -13.85
N ILE A 5 5.83 3.97 -12.73
CA ILE A 5 7.08 4.35 -12.07
C ILE A 5 8.26 4.15 -13.02
N ALA A 6 8.34 3.00 -13.69
CA ALA A 6 9.38 2.74 -14.68
C ALA A 6 9.37 3.76 -15.83
N ALA A 7 8.19 4.21 -16.27
CA ALA A 7 8.09 5.28 -17.28
C ALA A 7 8.56 6.64 -16.75
N ILE A 8 8.24 6.98 -15.50
CA ILE A 8 8.75 8.19 -14.82
C ILE A 8 10.27 8.12 -14.66
N GLU A 9 10.81 6.98 -14.28
CA GLU A 9 12.25 6.77 -14.11
C GLU A 9 12.99 6.77 -15.45
N GLY A 10 12.37 6.23 -16.51
CA GLY A 10 12.99 6.08 -17.84
C GLY A 10 12.97 7.33 -18.72
N THR A 11 12.30 8.41 -18.30
CA THR A 11 12.27 9.67 -19.05
C THR A 11 13.51 10.53 -18.78
N ALA A 12 13.85 11.41 -19.73
CA ALA A 12 14.95 12.36 -19.58
C ALA A 12 14.61 13.57 -18.68
N LYS A 13 13.33 13.83 -18.43
CA LYS A 13 12.87 15.00 -17.67
C LYS A 13 12.70 14.66 -16.18
N PRO A 14 13.09 15.55 -15.24
CA PRO A 14 12.82 15.33 -13.82
C PRO A 14 11.32 15.44 -13.51
N PHE A 15 10.88 14.61 -12.58
CA PHE A 15 9.55 14.60 -11.98
C PHE A 15 9.68 15.00 -10.51
N ILE A 16 8.84 15.92 -10.07
CA ILE A 16 8.86 16.43 -8.70
C ILE A 16 7.50 16.15 -8.08
N ALA A 17 7.48 15.42 -6.98
CA ALA A 17 6.26 15.10 -6.26
C ALA A 17 5.87 16.28 -5.36
N ALA A 18 4.74 16.93 -5.65
CA ALA A 18 4.10 17.87 -4.73
C ALA A 18 3.09 17.10 -3.86
N LEU A 19 3.42 16.91 -2.58
CA LEU A 19 2.69 16.07 -1.64
C LEU A 19 1.79 16.94 -0.76
N HIS A 20 0.49 16.70 -0.86
CA HIS A 20 -0.53 17.34 -0.02
C HIS A 20 -1.47 16.29 0.56
N GLY A 21 -1.85 16.43 1.82
CA GLY A 21 -2.64 15.43 2.52
C GLY A 21 -1.96 14.05 2.53
N ALA A 22 -2.70 12.98 2.31
CA ALA A 22 -2.18 11.61 2.41
C ALA A 22 -1.59 11.08 1.09
N ALA A 23 -0.29 10.79 1.09
CA ALA A 23 0.39 10.03 0.04
C ALA A 23 0.85 8.68 0.63
N LEU A 24 -0.05 7.69 0.62
CA LEU A 24 0.15 6.39 1.27
C LEU A 24 0.20 5.24 0.27
N GLY A 25 0.94 4.20 0.64
CA GLY A 25 1.06 2.95 -0.11
C GLY A 25 1.52 3.18 -1.55
N GLY A 26 0.74 2.72 -2.54
CA GLY A 26 1.06 2.95 -3.95
C GLY A 26 1.24 4.43 -4.36
N GLY A 27 0.59 5.38 -3.66
CA GLY A 27 0.84 6.81 -3.86
C GLY A 27 2.20 7.26 -3.32
N CYS A 28 2.65 6.66 -2.20
CA CYS A 28 3.99 6.84 -1.67
C CYS A 28 5.03 6.16 -2.59
N GLU A 29 4.77 4.95 -3.09
CA GLU A 29 5.65 4.27 -4.06
C GLU A 29 5.77 5.06 -5.37
N LEU A 30 4.68 5.66 -5.86
CA LEU A 30 4.73 6.55 -7.02
C LEU A 30 5.61 7.76 -6.75
N ALA A 31 5.44 8.40 -5.59
CA ALA A 31 6.28 9.52 -5.18
C ALA A 31 7.75 9.10 -5.14
N LEU A 32 8.07 7.94 -4.55
CA LEU A 32 9.44 7.41 -4.47
C LEU A 32 10.14 7.28 -5.83
N GLY A 33 9.39 7.08 -6.92
CA GLY A 33 9.91 7.06 -8.29
C GLY A 33 10.26 8.44 -8.88
N CYS A 34 9.87 9.53 -8.20
CA CYS A 34 10.21 10.90 -8.60
C CYS A 34 11.64 11.27 -8.18
N ASP A 35 12.13 12.38 -8.72
CA ASP A 35 13.49 12.87 -8.52
C ASP A 35 13.62 13.74 -7.26
N ALA A 36 12.54 14.43 -6.89
CA ALA A 36 12.48 15.30 -5.74
C ALA A 36 11.04 15.41 -5.19
N TYR A 37 10.92 15.95 -3.98
CA TYR A 37 9.69 15.93 -3.20
C TYR A 37 9.52 17.24 -2.42
N ILE A 38 8.35 17.84 -2.58
CA ILE A 38 7.92 19.03 -1.84
C ILE A 38 6.64 18.66 -1.11
N ALA A 39 6.57 18.89 0.19
CA ALA A 39 5.40 18.55 0.98
C ALA A 39 4.75 19.77 1.62
N SER A 40 3.41 19.80 1.68
CA SER A 40 2.70 20.73 2.55
C SER A 40 2.83 20.30 4.03
N PRO A 41 2.73 21.20 5.03
CA PRO A 41 2.93 20.85 6.44
C PRO A 41 1.96 19.80 6.98
N ASP A 42 0.78 19.70 6.37
CA ASP A 42 -0.28 18.75 6.71
C ASP A 42 -0.12 17.39 6.03
N ALA A 43 0.84 17.25 5.11
CA ALA A 43 1.04 16.01 4.38
C ALA A 43 1.38 14.83 5.31
N VAL A 44 1.06 13.63 4.84
CA VAL A 44 1.35 12.37 5.52
C VAL A 44 1.78 11.35 4.48
N VAL A 45 2.99 10.82 4.65
CA VAL A 45 3.59 9.81 3.77
C VAL A 45 3.78 8.49 4.49
N GLY A 46 3.81 7.37 3.76
CA GLY A 46 4.09 6.07 4.38
C GLY A 46 3.62 4.87 3.56
N LEU A 47 4.07 3.69 3.99
CA LEU A 47 3.83 2.41 3.32
C LEU A 47 3.08 1.46 4.29
N PRO A 48 1.76 1.65 4.47
CA PRO A 48 0.96 0.93 5.47
C PRO A 48 0.58 -0.51 5.05
N GLU A 49 1.05 -1.01 3.92
CA GLU A 49 0.72 -2.32 3.34
C GLU A 49 0.91 -3.46 4.35
N SER A 50 1.92 -3.37 5.21
CA SER A 50 2.20 -4.41 6.19
C SER A 50 1.14 -4.54 7.29
N ALA A 51 0.40 -3.46 7.59
CA ALA A 51 -0.76 -3.52 8.47
C ALA A 51 -1.96 -4.18 7.78
N LEU A 52 -2.01 -4.12 6.44
CA LEU A 52 -3.05 -4.72 5.61
C LEU A 52 -2.76 -6.16 5.20
N GLY A 53 -1.59 -6.70 5.57
CA GLY A 53 -1.18 -8.06 5.17
C GLY A 53 -0.72 -8.16 3.72
N ILE A 54 -0.38 -7.02 3.11
CA ILE A 54 0.02 -6.92 1.70
C ILE A 54 1.52 -6.61 1.64
N ILE A 55 2.15 -6.97 0.53
CA ILE A 55 3.53 -6.60 0.21
C ILE A 55 3.55 -5.44 -0.78
N LEU A 56 4.59 -4.60 -0.68
CA LEU A 56 4.82 -3.48 -1.59
C LEU A 56 4.99 -4.01 -3.02
N ALA A 57 4.25 -3.46 -3.96
CA ALA A 57 4.14 -4.02 -5.30
C ALA A 57 4.88 -3.20 -6.36
N ALA A 58 5.34 -1.99 -6.02
CA ALA A 58 5.83 -1.01 -6.97
C ALA A 58 7.24 -0.48 -6.64
N GLY A 59 8.06 -1.30 -5.98
CA GLY A 59 9.49 -1.03 -5.80
C GLY A 59 9.88 -0.37 -4.48
N GLY A 60 8.94 -0.07 -3.58
CA GLY A 60 9.23 0.63 -2.33
C GLY A 60 10.32 -0.02 -1.45
N THR A 61 10.48 -1.35 -1.50
CA THR A 61 11.55 -2.07 -0.77
C THR A 61 12.95 -1.87 -1.35
N HIS A 62 13.08 -1.27 -2.54
CA HIS A 62 14.38 -0.99 -3.17
C HIS A 62 14.66 0.51 -3.15
N THR A 63 13.63 1.32 -3.39
CA THR A 63 13.78 2.78 -3.47
C THR A 63 13.87 3.44 -2.10
N LEU A 64 13.04 3.03 -1.13
CA LEU A 64 13.05 3.65 0.21
C LEU A 64 14.41 3.50 0.93
N PRO A 65 15.07 2.32 0.95
CA PRO A 65 16.39 2.19 1.58
C PRO A 65 17.45 3.16 1.08
N ARG A 66 17.34 3.66 -0.15
CA ARG A 66 18.28 4.63 -0.74
C ARG A 66 18.10 6.05 -0.21
N LEU A 67 16.95 6.31 0.41
CA LEU A 67 16.62 7.61 1.00
C LEU A 67 16.86 7.63 2.51
N VAL A 68 16.60 6.53 3.21
CA VAL A 68 16.65 6.48 4.68
C VAL A 68 17.59 5.43 5.27
N GLY A 69 18.26 4.63 4.45
CA GLY A 69 18.97 3.43 4.90
C GLY A 69 18.03 2.22 5.06
N ARG A 70 18.61 1.03 5.15
CA ARG A 70 17.87 -0.24 5.29
C ARG A 70 17.15 -0.33 6.62
N ALA A 71 17.77 0.01 7.74
CA ALA A 71 17.19 -0.17 9.05
C ALA A 71 15.95 0.70 9.24
N GLU A 72 16.01 1.96 8.86
CA GLU A 72 14.86 2.85 8.96
C GLU A 72 13.77 2.45 7.96
N ALA A 73 14.13 2.05 6.73
CA ALA A 73 13.17 1.49 5.78
C ALA A 73 12.45 0.24 6.35
N ILE A 74 13.18 -0.66 7.02
CA ILE A 74 12.58 -1.82 7.71
C ILE A 74 11.64 -1.37 8.82
N ARG A 75 12.02 -0.40 9.66
CA ARG A 75 11.15 0.12 10.74
C ARG A 75 9.86 0.70 10.18
N LEU A 76 9.96 1.54 9.15
CA LEU A 76 8.83 2.20 8.52
C LEU A 76 7.89 1.19 7.86
N ILE A 77 8.43 0.27 7.05
CA ILE A 77 7.64 -0.74 6.33
C ILE A 77 7.07 -1.78 7.29
N ALA A 78 7.88 -2.39 8.16
CA ALA A 78 7.41 -3.45 9.08
C ALA A 78 6.47 -2.91 10.17
N GLY A 79 6.65 -1.63 10.54
CA GLY A 79 5.80 -0.90 11.48
C GLY A 79 4.52 -0.33 10.87
N ALA A 80 4.41 -0.29 9.54
CA ALA A 80 3.33 0.44 8.83
C ALA A 80 3.24 1.91 9.28
N THR A 81 4.40 2.53 9.52
CA THR A 81 4.49 3.87 10.10
C THR A 81 4.11 4.92 9.07
N ARG A 82 3.31 5.90 9.50
CA ARG A 82 3.01 7.11 8.76
C ARG A 82 3.87 8.24 9.28
N VAL A 83 4.43 9.05 8.40
CA VAL A 83 5.34 10.13 8.76
C VAL A 83 4.80 11.45 8.23
N ARG A 84 4.90 12.47 9.06
CA ARG A 84 4.60 13.86 8.73
C ARG A 84 5.89 14.61 8.34
N PRO A 85 5.82 15.65 7.51
CA PRO A 85 7.00 16.37 7.02
C PRO A 85 7.90 16.98 8.09
N ASP A 86 7.32 17.43 9.20
CA ASP A 86 8.05 17.90 10.38
C ASP A 86 8.87 16.79 11.07
N ALA A 87 8.38 15.56 11.03
CA ALA A 87 9.08 14.35 11.46
C ALA A 87 9.93 13.71 10.32
N ALA A 88 9.86 14.25 9.09
CA ALA A 88 10.49 13.68 7.90
C ALA A 88 12.01 13.86 7.74
N PRO A 89 12.76 14.58 8.59
CA PRO A 89 14.22 14.36 8.64
C PRO A 89 14.58 12.87 8.86
N LYS A 90 13.65 12.07 9.43
CA LYS A 90 13.76 10.61 9.57
C LYS A 90 13.25 9.81 8.37
N PHE A 91 12.38 10.38 7.54
CA PHE A 91 11.79 9.70 6.39
C PHE A 91 12.56 9.97 5.09
N GLY A 92 13.54 10.88 5.05
CA GLY A 92 14.53 11.05 3.96
C GLY A 92 13.97 11.31 2.55
N VAL A 93 12.64 11.44 2.44
CA VAL A 93 11.87 11.50 1.18
C VAL A 93 11.35 12.93 0.96
N ILE A 94 11.68 13.93 1.79
CA ILE A 94 11.14 15.29 1.62
C ILE A 94 12.29 16.28 1.52
N ASP A 95 12.46 16.89 0.35
CA ASP A 95 13.51 17.88 0.10
C ASP A 95 13.14 19.25 0.66
N ALA A 96 11.85 19.59 0.71
CA ALA A 96 11.36 20.81 1.35
C ALA A 96 9.92 20.67 1.86
N VAL A 97 9.61 21.42 2.92
CA VAL A 97 8.26 21.58 3.46
C VAL A 97 7.80 23.01 3.22
N GLU A 98 6.68 23.18 2.55
CA GLU A 98 6.22 24.47 2.04
C GLU A 98 4.79 24.74 2.51
N ALA A 99 4.61 25.74 3.37
CA ALA A 99 3.31 26.11 3.94
C ALA A 99 2.34 26.71 2.92
N GLY A 100 2.85 27.20 1.79
CA GLY A 100 2.07 27.72 0.68
C GLY A 100 1.64 26.65 -0.32
N ASP A 101 1.54 27.03 -1.60
CA ASP A 101 1.20 26.09 -2.67
C ASP A 101 2.40 25.16 -2.99
N ALA A 102 2.34 23.92 -2.49
CA ALA A 102 3.35 22.89 -2.75
C ALA A 102 3.60 22.65 -4.25
N ARG A 103 2.60 22.89 -5.12
CA ARG A 103 2.76 22.79 -6.57
C ARG A 103 3.66 23.91 -7.11
N GLN A 104 3.46 25.16 -6.67
CA GLN A 104 4.31 26.27 -7.08
C GLN A 104 5.76 26.07 -6.62
N ALA A 105 5.94 25.59 -5.38
CA ALA A 105 7.27 25.26 -4.88
C ALA A 105 7.92 24.09 -5.64
N ALA A 106 7.15 23.08 -6.05
CA ALA A 106 7.64 22.01 -6.93
C ALA A 106 8.06 22.56 -8.31
N ILE A 107 7.30 23.50 -8.89
CA ILE A 107 7.71 24.17 -10.13
C ILE A 107 9.03 24.92 -9.92
N ALA A 108 9.18 25.67 -8.84
CA ALA A 108 10.42 26.37 -8.52
C ALA A 108 11.62 25.41 -8.31
N MET A 109 11.38 24.23 -7.74
CA MET A 109 12.38 23.17 -7.58
C MET A 109 12.91 22.64 -8.93
N THR A 110 12.16 22.74 -10.03
CA THR A 110 12.64 22.33 -11.36
C THR A 110 13.89 23.10 -11.79
N CYS A 111 13.98 24.39 -11.43
CA CYS A 111 15.15 25.21 -11.71
C CYS A 111 16.39 24.69 -10.98
N ARG A 112 16.25 24.19 -9.74
CA ARG A 112 17.36 23.63 -8.96
C ARG A 112 17.89 22.34 -9.56
N LEU A 113 17.02 21.52 -10.15
CA LEU A 113 17.43 20.30 -10.86
C LEU A 113 18.05 20.57 -12.23
N SER A 114 17.98 21.80 -12.75
CA SER A 114 18.53 22.19 -14.06
C SER A 114 18.11 21.25 -15.21
N GLY A 115 16.91 20.68 -15.13
CA GLY A 115 16.39 19.72 -16.12
C GLY A 115 17.09 18.35 -16.10
N THR A 116 17.97 18.08 -15.14
CA THR A 116 18.67 16.80 -15.02
C THR A 116 17.83 15.79 -14.24
N LYS A 117 17.64 14.61 -14.83
CA LYS A 117 17.02 13.46 -14.16
C LYS A 117 17.94 12.94 -13.06
N GLN A 118 17.42 12.75 -11.85
CA GLN A 118 18.11 12.22 -10.68
C GLN A 118 17.32 11.05 -10.11
N ARG A 119 17.43 9.89 -10.75
CA ARG A 119 16.67 8.71 -10.34
C ARG A 119 17.12 8.27 -8.95
N VAL A 120 16.18 8.14 -8.03
CA VAL A 120 16.48 7.68 -6.67
C VAL A 120 17.07 6.27 -6.71
N ILE A 121 16.59 5.40 -7.60
CA ILE A 121 17.07 4.02 -7.74
C ILE A 121 18.58 3.91 -8.09
N ASP A 122 19.17 4.96 -8.67
CA ASP A 122 20.61 4.99 -8.97
C ASP A 122 21.46 5.37 -7.74
N ARG A 123 20.84 5.92 -6.70
CA ARG A 123 21.56 6.32 -5.48
C ARG A 123 22.05 5.06 -4.74
N PRO A 124 23.28 5.09 -4.19
CA PRO A 124 23.70 4.03 -3.30
C PRO A 124 22.84 4.02 -2.05
N VAL A 125 22.65 2.84 -1.46
CA VAL A 125 22.02 2.71 -0.15
C VAL A 125 23.01 3.25 0.90
N PRO A 126 22.63 4.24 1.73
CA PRO A 126 23.52 4.78 2.77
C PRO A 126 24.02 3.68 3.71
N TYR A 127 25.35 3.58 3.88
CA TYR A 127 26.01 2.60 4.74
C TYR A 127 26.16 3.18 6.15
N ALA A 128 25.12 3.12 6.97
CA ALA A 128 25.19 3.58 8.36
C ALA A 128 23.99 3.10 9.20
N ASP A 129 23.72 1.79 9.26
CA ASP A 129 22.60 1.33 10.08
C ASP A 129 22.70 -0.07 10.69
N ASP A 130 21.90 -0.29 11.73
CA ASP A 130 21.72 -1.53 12.50
C ASP A 130 20.76 -2.52 11.80
N ALA A 131 20.80 -2.58 10.46
CA ALA A 131 19.79 -3.27 9.65
C ALA A 131 19.62 -4.73 10.01
N GLU A 132 20.70 -5.45 10.34
CA GLU A 132 20.62 -6.84 10.80
C GLU A 132 19.78 -6.95 12.08
N THR A 133 20.11 -6.18 13.12
CA THR A 133 19.37 -6.17 14.39
C THR A 133 17.90 -5.77 14.21
N VAL A 134 17.64 -4.77 13.37
CA VAL A 134 16.27 -4.33 13.08
C VAL A 134 15.51 -5.39 12.28
N SER A 135 16.17 -6.06 11.34
CA SER A 135 15.59 -7.15 10.54
C SER A 135 15.15 -8.32 11.42
N GLU A 136 15.99 -8.72 12.38
CA GLU A 136 15.68 -9.78 13.35
C GLU A 136 14.46 -9.40 14.18
N ARG A 137 14.44 -8.17 14.70
CA ARG A 137 13.32 -7.66 15.51
C ARG A 137 12.02 -7.63 14.69
N ALA A 138 12.06 -7.15 13.45
CA ALA A 138 10.90 -7.09 12.56
C ALA A 138 10.36 -8.48 12.20
N SER A 139 11.24 -9.48 12.15
CA SER A 139 10.94 -10.85 11.73
C SER A 139 10.34 -11.73 12.84
N ARG A 140 10.43 -11.34 14.12
CA ARG A 140 9.95 -12.14 15.28
C ARG A 140 8.49 -12.57 15.20
N ARG A 141 7.60 -11.75 14.61
CA ARG A 141 6.16 -12.06 14.51
C ARG A 141 5.79 -12.91 13.28
N VAL A 142 6.80 -13.38 12.51
CA VAL A 142 6.68 -14.27 11.34
C VAL A 142 5.51 -13.89 10.42
N ARG A 143 5.41 -12.62 10.04
CA ARG A 143 4.41 -12.12 9.09
C ARG A 143 4.99 -12.28 7.67
N PRO A 144 4.48 -13.18 6.80
CA PRO A 144 5.16 -13.54 5.55
C PRO A 144 5.48 -12.35 4.64
N HIS A 145 4.56 -11.39 4.53
CA HIS A 145 4.73 -10.17 3.74
C HIS A 145 5.80 -9.22 4.32
N VAL A 146 5.96 -9.20 5.65
CA VAL A 146 7.04 -8.44 6.30
C VAL A 146 8.37 -9.13 6.13
N LEU A 147 8.41 -10.46 6.30
CA LEU A 147 9.62 -11.25 6.08
C LEU A 147 10.13 -11.07 4.65
N ALA A 148 9.25 -11.14 3.66
CA ALA A 148 9.61 -10.89 2.26
C ALA A 148 10.09 -9.45 2.04
N SER A 149 9.43 -8.44 2.65
CA SER A 149 9.89 -7.05 2.54
C SER A 149 11.29 -6.86 3.12
N VAL A 150 11.55 -7.41 4.30
CA VAL A 150 12.86 -7.41 4.96
C VAL A 150 13.90 -8.12 4.09
N TYR A 151 13.56 -9.31 3.60
CA TYR A 151 14.42 -10.09 2.71
C TYR A 151 14.83 -9.28 1.46
N HIS A 152 13.87 -8.62 0.80
CA HIS A 152 14.15 -7.81 -0.39
C HIS A 152 15.09 -6.63 -0.07
N MET A 153 14.89 -5.95 1.06
CA MET A 153 15.78 -4.87 1.49
C MET A 153 17.20 -5.34 1.82
N MET A 154 17.34 -6.56 2.35
CA MET A 154 18.64 -7.12 2.73
C MET A 154 19.44 -7.65 1.53
N GLN A 155 18.76 -8.21 0.52
CA GLN A 155 19.41 -8.76 -0.68
C GLN A 155 19.89 -7.69 -1.68
N GLY A 156 19.48 -6.43 -1.51
CA GLY A 156 19.78 -5.37 -2.46
C GLY A 156 19.06 -5.57 -3.80
N ASP A 157 19.64 -5.09 -4.89
CA ASP A 157 18.97 -5.06 -6.21
C ASP A 157 19.11 -6.36 -7.01
N ALA A 158 19.67 -7.41 -6.41
CA ALA A 158 19.90 -8.68 -7.08
C ALA A 158 18.59 -9.30 -7.59
N GLY A 159 18.38 -9.25 -8.91
CA GLY A 159 17.19 -9.77 -9.58
C GLY A 159 15.96 -8.86 -9.51
N TRP A 160 16.12 -7.59 -9.10
CA TRP A 160 15.03 -6.61 -9.16
C TRP A 160 14.68 -6.26 -10.62
N ASN A 161 13.39 -6.12 -10.88
CA ASN A 161 12.87 -5.63 -12.14
C ASN A 161 11.73 -4.63 -11.88
N ALA A 162 11.97 -3.36 -12.22
CA ALA A 162 11.02 -2.25 -12.09
C ALA A 162 9.65 -2.53 -12.74
N SER A 163 9.63 -3.38 -13.77
CA SER A 163 8.44 -3.69 -14.57
C SER A 163 7.73 -4.98 -14.17
N ASP A 164 8.33 -5.83 -13.32
CA ASP A 164 7.77 -7.15 -12.96
C ASP A 164 7.42 -7.26 -11.47
N SER A 165 6.16 -7.02 -11.15
CA SER A 165 5.63 -7.16 -9.78
C SER A 165 5.51 -8.61 -9.30
N ARG A 166 5.71 -9.63 -10.16
CA ARG A 166 5.64 -11.04 -9.75
C ARG A 166 6.78 -11.42 -8.82
N TRP A 167 7.91 -10.70 -8.91
CA TRP A 167 9.10 -10.96 -8.11
C TRP A 167 8.82 -10.86 -6.60
N THR A 168 8.03 -9.87 -6.16
CA THR A 168 7.65 -9.69 -4.75
C THR A 168 6.63 -10.71 -4.27
N ALA A 169 5.71 -11.14 -5.15
CA ALA A 169 4.68 -12.12 -4.80
C ALA A 169 5.27 -13.54 -4.61
N CYS A 170 6.20 -13.96 -5.47
CA CYS A 170 6.76 -15.30 -5.44
C CYS A 170 7.55 -15.58 -4.15
N ARG A 171 8.31 -14.63 -3.62
CA ARG A 171 9.17 -14.89 -2.45
C ARG A 171 8.44 -15.00 -1.12
N THR A 172 7.23 -14.44 -0.99
CA THR A 172 6.40 -14.68 0.20
C THR A 172 6.02 -16.16 0.35
N ARG A 173 5.96 -16.90 -0.75
CA ARG A 173 5.64 -18.34 -0.81
C ARG A 173 6.73 -19.21 -0.19
N ASP A 174 7.99 -18.83 -0.39
CA ASP A 174 9.14 -19.67 -0.01
C ASP A 174 9.52 -19.51 1.47
N LEU A 175 9.08 -18.43 2.12
CA LEU A 175 9.49 -18.05 3.48
C LEU A 175 8.69 -18.73 4.61
N ARG A 176 7.68 -19.55 4.29
CA ARG A 176 7.05 -20.48 5.23
C ARG A 176 6.72 -21.78 4.52
N GLU A 177 6.94 -22.91 5.19
CA GLU A 177 6.41 -24.23 4.82
C GLU A 177 4.87 -24.28 5.04
N VAL A 178 4.12 -23.41 4.36
CA VAL A 178 2.65 -23.50 4.35
C VAL A 178 2.27 -24.48 3.26
N ALA A 179 1.59 -25.56 3.64
CA ALA A 179 0.97 -26.45 2.67
C ALA A 179 -0.06 -25.68 1.82
N HIS A 180 0.27 -25.46 0.55
CA HIS A 180 -0.61 -24.77 -0.38
C HIS A 180 -1.63 -25.75 -0.96
N ARG A 181 -2.91 -25.43 -0.81
CA ARG A 181 -3.99 -26.11 -1.54
C ARG A 181 -4.39 -25.25 -2.75
N PRO A 182 -4.51 -25.81 -3.96
CA PRO A 182 -5.07 -25.07 -5.09
C PRO A 182 -6.50 -24.61 -4.76
N LEU A 183 -6.80 -23.36 -5.11
CA LEU A 183 -8.14 -22.79 -4.98
C LEU A 183 -8.72 -22.60 -6.39
N GLY A 184 -9.94 -23.10 -6.60
CA GLY A 184 -10.67 -22.84 -7.84
C GLY A 184 -11.03 -21.35 -7.96
N GLN A 185 -11.21 -20.87 -9.19
CA GLN A 185 -11.52 -19.46 -9.48
C GLN A 185 -12.75 -18.96 -8.72
N GLN A 186 -13.83 -19.76 -8.68
CA GLN A 186 -15.07 -19.44 -7.95
C GLN A 186 -14.81 -19.25 -6.45
N GLU A 187 -14.03 -20.15 -5.85
CA GLU A 187 -13.65 -20.06 -4.44
C GLU A 187 -12.79 -18.81 -4.15
N ILE A 188 -11.89 -18.45 -5.07
CA ILE A 188 -11.09 -17.22 -4.95
C ILE A 188 -12.00 -15.99 -4.99
N GLN A 189 -12.91 -15.92 -5.96
CA GLN A 189 -13.84 -14.80 -6.13
C GLN A 189 -14.73 -14.64 -4.90
N ARG A 190 -15.33 -15.74 -4.43
CA ARG A 190 -16.19 -15.79 -3.24
C ARG A 190 -15.46 -15.30 -1.99
N ARG A 191 -14.24 -15.79 -1.74
CA ARG A 191 -13.42 -15.36 -0.59
C ARG A 191 -13.02 -13.88 -0.68
N ALA A 192 -12.62 -13.41 -1.86
CA ALA A 192 -12.22 -12.02 -2.06
C ALA A 192 -13.42 -11.09 -1.83
N LEU A 193 -14.58 -11.43 -2.40
CA LEU A 193 -15.81 -10.67 -2.24
C LEU A 193 -16.28 -10.66 -0.78
N ALA A 194 -16.28 -11.80 -0.09
CA ALA A 194 -16.63 -11.87 1.33
C ALA A 194 -15.71 -10.99 2.20
N SER A 195 -14.41 -10.96 1.92
CA SER A 195 -13.47 -10.07 2.60
C SER A 195 -13.80 -8.59 2.37
N ILE A 196 -14.15 -8.22 1.13
CA ILE A 196 -14.55 -6.85 0.78
C ILE A 196 -15.85 -6.47 1.48
N ILE A 197 -16.86 -7.35 1.46
CA ILE A 197 -18.16 -7.15 2.12
C ILE A 197 -17.95 -6.96 3.63
N LYS A 198 -17.09 -7.78 4.24
CA LYS A 198 -16.73 -7.65 5.66
C LYS A 198 -16.16 -6.28 6.00
N GLN A 199 -15.26 -5.75 5.16
CA GLN A 199 -14.72 -4.41 5.33
C GLN A 199 -15.76 -3.32 5.08
N ALA A 200 -16.65 -3.50 4.11
CA ALA A 200 -17.74 -2.57 3.86
C ALA A 200 -18.63 -2.39 5.10
N ALA A 201 -18.97 -3.49 5.79
CA ALA A 201 -19.74 -3.43 7.03
C ALA A 201 -18.99 -2.65 8.13
N ALA A 202 -17.68 -2.85 8.25
CA ALA A 202 -16.86 -2.11 9.21
C ALA A 202 -16.77 -0.61 8.89
N ILE A 203 -16.63 -0.23 7.61
CA ILE A 203 -16.60 1.17 7.15
C ILE A 203 -17.90 1.89 7.51
N VAL A 204 -19.05 1.23 7.34
CA VAL A 204 -20.35 1.77 7.76
C VAL A 204 -20.42 1.89 9.28
N ALA A 205 -20.01 0.86 10.02
CA ALA A 205 -20.02 0.87 11.49
C ALA A 205 -19.13 1.96 12.10
N GLU A 206 -18.00 2.28 11.46
CA GLU A 206 -17.08 3.35 11.86
C GLU A 206 -17.57 4.75 11.44
N GLY A 207 -18.71 4.85 10.72
CA GLY A 207 -19.27 6.12 10.26
C GLY A 207 -18.49 6.77 9.11
N VAL A 208 -17.59 6.03 8.46
CA VAL A 208 -16.77 6.53 7.34
C VAL A 208 -17.63 6.68 6.07
N ALA A 209 -18.58 5.77 5.85
CA ALA A 209 -19.59 5.90 4.82
C ALA A 209 -20.92 6.33 5.46
N LEU A 210 -21.57 7.35 4.89
CA LEU A 210 -22.89 7.80 5.36
C LEU A 210 -23.97 6.75 5.08
N ARG A 211 -23.87 6.07 3.93
CA ARG A 211 -24.78 4.99 3.53
C ARG A 211 -23.98 3.81 2.96
N PRO A 212 -24.45 2.57 3.13
CA PRO A 212 -23.83 1.40 2.51
C PRO A 212 -23.67 1.53 0.98
N SER A 213 -24.64 2.14 0.30
CA SER A 213 -24.61 2.37 -1.14
C SER A 213 -23.46 3.28 -1.61
N ASP A 214 -22.95 4.16 -0.74
CA ASP A 214 -21.86 5.08 -1.09
C ASP A 214 -20.58 4.29 -1.38
N ILE A 215 -20.41 3.14 -0.70
CA ILE A 215 -19.30 2.22 -0.93
C ILE A 215 -19.38 1.65 -2.35
N ASP A 216 -20.56 1.23 -2.81
CA ASP A 216 -20.72 0.69 -4.17
C ASP A 216 -20.43 1.73 -5.25
N VAL A 217 -20.89 2.98 -5.05
CA VAL A 217 -20.61 4.10 -5.95
C VAL A 217 -19.10 4.32 -6.10
N VAL A 218 -18.37 4.33 -4.97
CA VAL A 218 -16.91 4.47 -4.97
C VAL A 218 -16.23 3.27 -5.64
N ARG A 219 -16.71 2.05 -5.40
CA ARG A 219 -16.11 0.84 -5.96
C ARG A 219 -16.29 0.76 -7.48
N VAL A 220 -17.46 1.11 -7.96
CA VAL A 220 -17.82 1.08 -9.40
C VAL A 220 -17.16 2.23 -10.17
N ASN A 221 -17.10 3.44 -9.60
CA ASN A 221 -16.55 4.59 -10.32
C ASN A 221 -15.07 4.87 -10.03
N GLY A 222 -14.54 4.44 -8.88
CA GLY A 222 -13.17 4.74 -8.43
C GLY A 222 -12.21 3.56 -8.42
N TYR A 223 -12.70 2.32 -8.24
CA TYR A 223 -11.86 1.12 -8.11
C TYR A 223 -12.06 0.09 -9.22
N GLY A 224 -12.77 0.47 -10.30
CA GLY A 224 -12.89 -0.34 -11.51
C GLY A 224 -13.74 -1.61 -11.37
N VAL A 225 -14.60 -1.70 -10.36
CA VAL A 225 -15.58 -2.81 -10.29
C VAL A 225 -16.55 -2.69 -11.48
N PRO A 226 -16.78 -3.77 -12.25
CA PRO A 226 -17.65 -3.70 -13.42
C PRO A 226 -19.06 -3.20 -13.09
N ARG A 227 -19.48 -2.15 -13.79
CA ARG A 227 -20.79 -1.49 -13.60
C ARG A 227 -21.97 -2.46 -13.65
N TRP A 228 -21.91 -3.46 -14.53
CA TRP A 228 -22.97 -4.44 -14.72
C TRP A 228 -23.06 -5.51 -13.63
N ILE A 229 -22.06 -5.62 -12.75
CA ILE A 229 -22.06 -6.54 -11.59
C ILE A 229 -22.52 -5.81 -10.33
N GLY A 230 -22.37 -4.48 -10.29
CA GLY A 230 -22.61 -3.67 -9.10
C GLY A 230 -21.48 -3.77 -8.08
N GLY A 231 -21.60 -3.01 -6.99
CA GLY A 231 -20.61 -2.97 -5.93
C GLY A 231 -20.77 -4.10 -4.89
N PRO A 232 -19.82 -4.23 -3.96
CA PRO A 232 -19.84 -5.31 -2.96
C PRO A 232 -21.09 -5.33 -2.07
N VAL A 233 -21.70 -4.19 -1.75
CA VAL A 233 -22.92 -4.12 -0.94
C VAL A 233 -24.11 -4.66 -1.75
N HIS A 234 -24.24 -4.28 -3.02
CA HIS A 234 -25.22 -4.84 -3.95
C HIS A 234 -25.05 -6.37 -4.12
N CYS A 235 -23.83 -6.85 -4.25
CA CYS A 235 -23.55 -8.29 -4.32
C CYS A 235 -23.86 -9.01 -3.01
N ALA A 236 -23.64 -8.38 -1.85
CA ALA A 236 -23.95 -8.96 -0.54
C ALA A 236 -25.45 -9.20 -0.39
N ARG A 237 -26.28 -8.24 -0.82
CA ARG A 237 -27.75 -8.32 -0.74
C ARG A 237 -28.40 -9.39 -1.61
N GLN A 238 -27.68 -9.86 -2.64
CA GLN A 238 -28.16 -10.89 -3.55
C GLN A 238 -27.74 -12.30 -3.14
N GLN A 239 -26.88 -12.42 -2.12
CA GLN A 239 -26.39 -13.70 -1.64
C GLN A 239 -27.27 -14.23 -0.51
N ASP A 240 -27.35 -15.55 -0.44
CA ASP A 240 -27.88 -16.25 0.72
C ASP A 240 -27.09 -15.90 1.98
N ALA A 241 -27.78 -15.52 3.05
CA ALA A 241 -27.17 -14.98 4.25
C ALA A 241 -26.34 -16.01 5.01
N ASP A 242 -26.74 -17.29 4.99
CA ASP A 242 -26.01 -18.37 5.66
C ASP A 242 -24.69 -18.65 4.93
N SER A 243 -24.74 -18.74 3.59
CA SER A 243 -23.55 -18.88 2.76
C SER A 243 -22.61 -17.69 2.94
N LEU A 244 -23.12 -16.46 2.92
CA LEU A 244 -22.29 -15.26 3.09
C LEU A 244 -21.70 -15.18 4.50
N SER A 245 -22.46 -15.56 5.52
CA SER A 245 -22.00 -15.59 6.91
C SER A 245 -20.88 -16.61 7.11
N ALA A 246 -21.02 -17.82 6.56
CA ALA A 246 -19.98 -18.83 6.60
C ALA A 246 -18.66 -18.34 5.96
N ASP A 247 -18.79 -17.52 4.91
CA ASP A 247 -17.67 -16.98 4.16
C ASP A 247 -16.97 -15.82 4.86
N VAL A 248 -17.74 -15.00 5.56
CA VAL A 248 -17.30 -13.83 6.34
C VAL A 248 -16.78 -14.22 7.73
N ALA A 249 -17.24 -15.34 8.29
CA ALA A 249 -16.91 -15.84 9.64
C ALA A 249 -15.44 -16.20 9.86
N ARG A 250 -14.61 -16.17 8.81
CA ARG A 250 -13.16 -16.40 8.96
C ARG A 250 -12.51 -15.38 9.91
N PRO A 251 -11.54 -15.81 10.75
CA PRO A 251 -10.97 -14.95 11.78
C PRO A 251 -10.32 -13.69 11.17
N SER A 252 -10.86 -12.51 11.48
CA SER A 252 -10.20 -11.23 11.25
C SER A 252 -10.52 -10.26 12.40
N ARG A 253 -9.58 -9.36 12.70
CA ARG A 253 -9.56 -8.53 13.93
C ARG A 253 -10.70 -7.52 14.11
N LYS A 254 -11.49 -7.23 13.07
CA LYS A 254 -12.66 -6.35 13.12
C LYS A 254 -13.78 -6.97 12.30
N ILE A 255 -14.98 -7.03 12.87
CA ILE A 255 -16.20 -7.58 12.27
C ILE A 255 -17.24 -6.47 12.31
N GLY A 256 -17.72 -6.02 11.15
CA GLY A 256 -18.92 -5.20 11.06
C GLY A 256 -20.16 -6.09 10.92
N ASP A 257 -21.27 -5.70 11.51
CA ASP A 257 -22.55 -6.41 11.38
C ASP A 257 -23.06 -6.32 9.94
N LEU A 258 -23.30 -7.46 9.29
CA LEU A 258 -23.80 -7.53 7.91
C LEU A 258 -25.20 -6.90 7.77
N ARG A 259 -25.97 -6.81 8.85
CA ARG A 259 -27.25 -6.09 8.86
C ARG A 259 -27.09 -4.61 8.50
N LEU A 260 -25.93 -4.00 8.81
CA LEU A 260 -25.62 -2.62 8.42
C LEU A 260 -25.55 -2.45 6.90
N LEU A 261 -25.34 -3.54 6.15
CA LEU A 261 -25.35 -3.53 4.70
C LEU A 261 -26.75 -3.80 4.11
N GLY A 262 -27.74 -4.11 4.95
CA GLY A 262 -29.09 -4.51 4.52
C GLY A 262 -29.14 -5.95 4.01
N VAL A 263 -28.25 -6.82 4.52
CA VAL A 263 -28.36 -8.27 4.32
C VAL A 263 -29.39 -8.79 5.31
N ASP A 264 -30.43 -9.48 4.81
CA ASP A 264 -31.43 -10.12 5.66
C ASP A 264 -30.84 -11.41 6.22
N MET A 265 -30.52 -11.40 7.52
CA MET A 265 -29.80 -12.48 8.19
C MET A 265 -30.72 -13.58 8.72
N GLY A 266 -32.03 -13.54 8.43
CA GLY A 266 -33.00 -14.52 8.94
C GLY A 266 -33.09 -14.51 10.47
N GLY A 267 -34.09 -13.84 11.02
CA GLY A 267 -34.38 -13.94 12.46
C GLY A 267 -35.08 -15.26 12.76
N ASN A 268 -34.43 -16.15 13.51
CA ASN A 268 -35.18 -17.02 14.41
C ASN A 268 -35.44 -16.18 15.67
N GLU A 269 -36.69 -15.75 15.84
CA GLU A 269 -37.20 -15.24 17.14
C GLU A 269 -37.08 -16.32 18.23
#